data_AF-A0A521ADY5-F1
#
_entry.id   AF-A0A521ADY5-F1
#
_cell.length_a   1.000
_cell.length_b   1.000
_cell.length_c   1.000
_cell.angle_alpha   90.00
_cell.angle_beta   90.00
_cell.angle_gamma   90.00
#
_symmetry.space_group_name_H-M   'P 1'
#
loop_
_entity.id
_entity.type
_entity.pdbx_description
1 polymer ?
#
loop_
_entity_poly.entity_id
_entity_poly.type
_entity_poly.pdbx_seq_one_letter_code
_entity_poly.pdbx_strand_id
1 'polypeptide(L)'
;MTKPITTIIHDTIVIRDTIYKTLSTTKIDKADIYKDILENQTETYNTILVVFLGIIALFAGATYLYNTKIAKSEMIKHADEIFNKEKDVILSKIKEDFEEEMNMMKGDNARLYAVNSNGTEGHKIATSLHWWCLCIDYYRLAKNGAAVRFAVENAIVMGNKSLTKRVECKEKLLQIVPNIETLITIFDKLPDELSDEKKELKKIITDIFSTTTKS
;
A
#
# COMPACT_ATOMS: atom_id res chain seq x y z
N MET A 1 -31.69 91.18 -46.37
CA MET A 1 -32.25 89.91 -45.88
C MET A 1 -31.49 89.51 -44.62
N THR A 2 -32.11 89.69 -43.46
CA THR A 2 -31.74 89.08 -42.17
C THR A 2 -32.79 89.55 -41.18
N LYS A 3 -33.58 88.65 -40.61
CA LYS A 3 -34.30 88.89 -39.35
C LYS A 3 -34.54 87.57 -38.59
N PRO A 4 -34.62 87.64 -37.25
CA PRO A 4 -34.01 86.67 -36.34
C PRO A 4 -34.99 85.91 -35.44
N ILE A 5 -34.39 85.05 -34.61
CA ILE A 5 -34.92 84.09 -33.61
C ILE A 5 -35.51 84.78 -32.35
N THR A 6 -36.55 84.21 -31.74
CA THR A 6 -36.91 84.31 -30.29
C THR A 6 -38.16 83.45 -30.01
N THR A 7 -38.47 82.81 -28.87
CA THR A 7 -37.81 82.15 -27.72
C THR A 7 -38.92 81.36 -26.99
N ILE A 8 -38.53 80.25 -26.35
CA ILE A 8 -39.31 79.34 -25.48
C ILE A 8 -39.77 80.06 -24.18
N ILE A 9 -40.62 79.41 -23.37
CA ILE A 9 -40.88 79.64 -21.91
C ILE A 9 -42.27 80.25 -21.60
N HIS A 10 -43.30 79.41 -21.41
CA HIS A 10 -44.47 79.83 -20.64
C HIS A 10 -45.16 78.73 -19.80
N ASP A 11 -45.08 77.45 -20.19
CA ASP A 11 -45.91 76.44 -19.51
C ASP A 11 -45.24 75.72 -18.32
N THR A 12 -43.91 75.72 -18.22
CA THR A 12 -43.20 74.98 -17.15
C THR A 12 -43.14 75.71 -15.80
N ILE A 13 -43.36 77.04 -15.78
CA ILE A 13 -43.23 77.86 -14.56
C ILE A 13 -44.52 77.78 -13.72
N VAL A 14 -45.69 77.71 -14.36
CA VAL A 14 -46.99 77.75 -13.67
C VAL A 14 -47.25 76.49 -12.82
N ILE A 15 -46.79 75.32 -13.28
CA ILE A 15 -46.98 74.04 -12.56
C ILE A 15 -46.08 73.97 -11.32
N ARG A 16 -44.83 74.46 -11.41
CA ARG A 16 -43.89 74.46 -10.28
C ARG A 16 -44.36 75.36 -9.13
N ASP A 17 -44.87 76.54 -9.46
CA ASP A 17 -45.38 77.49 -8.47
C ASP A 17 -46.66 76.99 -7.79
N THR A 18 -47.54 76.31 -8.54
CA THR A 18 -48.80 75.78 -7.97
C THR A 18 -48.55 74.63 -6.99
N ILE A 19 -47.58 73.75 -7.28
CA ILE A 19 -47.15 72.68 -6.37
C ILE A 19 -46.47 73.25 -5.13
N TYR A 20 -45.61 74.28 -5.29
CA TYR A 20 -44.96 74.92 -4.14
C TYR A 20 -45.95 75.62 -3.21
N LYS A 21 -47.00 76.22 -3.76
CA LYS A 21 -48.01 77.00 -3.02
C LYS A 21 -49.06 76.12 -2.32
N THR A 22 -49.34 74.92 -2.84
CA THR A 22 -50.19 73.92 -2.16
C THR A 22 -49.42 73.15 -1.07
N LEU A 23 -48.12 72.92 -1.26
CA LEU A 23 -47.24 72.34 -0.23
C LEU A 23 -46.89 73.30 0.91
N SER A 24 -47.02 74.63 0.72
CA SER A 24 -46.75 75.61 1.79
C SER A 24 -47.94 75.84 2.73
N THR A 25 -49.13 75.34 2.38
CA THR A 25 -50.38 75.55 3.14
C THR A 25 -50.84 74.33 3.93
N THR A 26 -50.25 73.17 3.68
CA THR A 26 -50.32 72.01 4.58
C THR A 26 -48.93 71.83 5.19
N LYS A 27 -48.81 71.97 6.52
CA LYS A 27 -47.60 71.54 7.24
C LYS A 27 -47.52 70.01 7.20
N ILE A 28 -47.29 69.45 6.01
CA ILE A 28 -46.82 68.09 5.88
C ILE A 28 -45.32 68.20 5.96
N ASP A 29 -44.77 67.75 7.09
CA ASP A 29 -43.35 67.82 7.34
C ASP A 29 -42.64 66.99 6.28
N LYS A 30 -42.02 67.66 5.30
CA LYS A 30 -41.34 67.00 4.17
C LYS A 30 -40.28 66.02 4.71
N ALA A 31 -39.73 66.30 5.89
CA ALA A 31 -38.82 65.42 6.60
C ALA A 31 -39.44 64.05 6.92
N ASP A 32 -40.71 64.00 7.32
CA ASP A 32 -41.40 62.75 7.68
C ASP A 32 -41.65 61.87 6.45
N ILE A 33 -42.02 62.45 5.30
CA ILE A 33 -42.16 61.69 4.05
C ILE A 33 -40.81 61.12 3.57
N TYR A 34 -39.73 61.90 3.64
CA TYR A 34 -38.40 61.40 3.29
C TYR A 34 -37.90 60.32 4.27
N LYS A 35 -38.27 60.44 5.55
CA LYS A 35 -37.95 59.45 6.57
C LYS A 35 -38.69 58.13 6.33
N ASP A 36 -39.99 58.17 6.01
CA ASP A 36 -40.77 56.97 5.65
C ASP A 36 -40.23 56.28 4.39
N ILE A 37 -39.82 57.05 3.37
CA ILE A 37 -39.21 56.47 2.15
C ILE A 37 -37.87 55.80 2.47
N LEU A 38 -37.03 56.43 3.30
CA LEU A 38 -35.75 55.87 3.73
C LEU A 38 -35.92 54.65 4.63
N GLU A 39 -36.87 54.68 5.56
CA GLU A 39 -37.19 53.54 6.44
C GLU A 39 -37.74 52.37 5.63
N ASN A 40 -38.66 52.59 4.68
CA ASN A 40 -39.21 51.54 3.83
C ASN A 40 -38.18 50.96 2.84
N GLN A 41 -37.27 51.78 2.32
CA GLN A 41 -36.12 51.30 1.52
C GLN A 41 -35.16 50.48 2.37
N THR A 42 -34.89 50.90 3.60
CA THR A 42 -34.02 50.18 4.54
C THR A 42 -34.65 48.86 4.97
N GLU A 43 -35.96 48.83 5.22
CA GLU A 43 -36.73 47.64 5.59
C GLU A 43 -36.79 46.64 4.42
N THR A 44 -37.00 47.13 3.21
CA THR A 44 -36.96 46.30 1.99
C THR A 44 -35.56 45.71 1.77
N TYR A 45 -34.50 46.51 1.93
CA TYR A 45 -33.12 46.05 1.77
C TYR A 45 -32.73 45.02 2.84
N ASN A 46 -33.12 45.25 4.10
CA ASN A 46 -32.93 44.31 5.20
C ASN A 46 -33.68 42.99 4.95
N THR A 47 -34.92 43.06 4.44
CA THR A 47 -35.71 41.89 4.09
C THR A 47 -35.02 41.06 2.99
N ILE A 48 -34.53 41.73 1.93
CA ILE A 48 -33.78 41.10 0.86
C ILE A 48 -32.51 40.43 1.41
N LEU A 49 -31.76 41.11 2.28
CA LEU A 49 -30.56 40.57 2.94
C LEU A 49 -30.85 39.32 3.77
N VAL A 50 -31.92 39.34 4.57
CA VAL A 50 -32.34 38.19 5.39
C VAL A 50 -32.70 36.99 4.50
N VAL A 51 -33.40 37.21 3.39
CA VAL A 51 -33.73 36.16 2.43
C VAL A 51 -32.47 35.56 1.81
N PHE A 52 -31.53 36.40 1.36
CA PHE A 52 -30.26 35.91 0.81
C PHE A 52 -29.43 35.13 1.83
N LEU A 53 -29.34 35.61 3.07
CA LEU A 53 -28.66 34.88 4.16
C LEU A 53 -29.34 33.54 4.46
N GLY A 54 -30.68 33.48 4.44
CA GLY A 54 -31.44 32.24 4.59
C GLY A 54 -31.12 31.23 3.49
N ILE A 55 -31.01 31.67 2.24
CA ILE A 55 -30.64 30.82 1.10
C ILE A 55 -29.21 30.31 1.23
N ILE A 56 -28.25 31.18 1.58
CA ILE A 56 -26.85 30.79 1.79
C ILE A 56 -26.73 29.76 2.93
N ALA A 57 -27.45 29.97 4.04
CA ALA A 57 -27.46 29.04 5.16
C ALA A 57 -28.05 27.66 4.76
N LEU A 58 -29.11 27.64 3.94
CA LEU A 58 -29.67 26.41 3.38
C LEU A 58 -28.67 25.65 2.51
N PHE A 59 -27.99 26.35 1.58
CA PHE A 59 -26.96 25.73 0.75
C PHE A 59 -25.77 25.23 1.57
N ALA A 60 -25.32 26.00 2.57
CA ALA A 60 -24.24 25.59 3.47
C ALA A 60 -24.63 24.34 4.29
N GLY A 61 -25.85 24.31 4.85
CA GLY A 61 -26.38 23.17 5.60
C GLY A 61 -26.55 21.92 4.74
N ALA A 62 -27.10 22.07 3.53
CA ALA A 62 -27.24 20.98 2.55
C ALA A 62 -25.86 20.42 2.14
N THR A 63 -24.90 21.30 1.88
CA THR A 63 -23.52 20.90 1.52
C THR A 63 -22.81 20.19 2.67
N TYR A 64 -22.98 20.68 3.91
CA TYR A 64 -22.43 20.03 5.10
C TYR A 64 -23.01 18.63 5.31
N LEU A 65 -24.33 18.47 5.20
CA LEU A 65 -25.00 17.16 5.30
C LEU A 65 -24.57 16.21 4.18
N TYR A 66 -24.45 16.71 2.95
CA TYR A 66 -23.98 15.94 1.81
C TYR A 66 -22.55 15.43 2.02
N ASN A 67 -21.62 16.30 2.40
CA ASN A 67 -20.23 15.90 2.65
C ASN A 67 -20.08 14.94 3.84
N THR A 68 -20.79 15.19 4.95
CA THR A 68 -20.62 14.40 6.16
C THR A 68 -21.28 13.03 6.09
N LYS A 69 -22.42 12.89 5.41
CA LYS A 69 -23.16 11.62 5.35
C LYS A 69 -23.00 10.90 4.02
N ILE A 70 -23.20 11.59 2.90
CA ILE A 70 -23.29 10.95 1.58
C ILE A 70 -21.89 10.73 1.03
N ALA A 71 -21.08 11.78 0.90
CA ALA A 71 -19.73 11.65 0.35
C ALA A 71 -18.85 10.72 1.19
N LYS A 72 -18.87 10.85 2.53
CA LYS A 72 -18.17 9.89 3.41
C LYS A 72 -18.67 8.45 3.24
N SER A 73 -19.98 8.23 3.16
CA SER A 73 -20.55 6.89 2.94
C SER A 73 -20.11 6.31 1.61
N GLU A 74 -20.20 7.08 0.52
CA GLU A 74 -19.80 6.64 -0.82
C GLU A 74 -18.31 6.36 -0.91
N MET A 75 -17.47 7.20 -0.28
CA MET A 75 -16.04 6.95 -0.19
C MET A 75 -15.73 5.68 0.59
N ILE A 76 -16.41 5.45 1.72
CA ILE A 76 -16.24 4.21 2.51
C ILE A 76 -16.68 3.00 1.68
N LYS A 77 -17.84 3.07 1.02
CA LYS A 77 -18.33 1.98 0.16
C LYS A 77 -17.37 1.67 -0.99
N HIS A 78 -16.90 2.69 -1.70
CA HIS A 78 -15.96 2.49 -2.79
C HIS A 78 -14.59 1.99 -2.30
N ALA A 79 -14.11 2.47 -1.15
CA ALA A 79 -12.90 1.95 -0.53
C ALA A 79 -13.08 0.48 -0.11
N ASP A 80 -14.21 0.11 0.48
CA ASP A 80 -14.54 -1.26 0.86
C ASP A 80 -14.69 -2.18 -0.37
N GLU A 81 -15.28 -1.70 -1.46
CA GLU A 81 -15.39 -2.44 -2.72
C GLU A 81 -14.02 -2.71 -3.34
N ILE A 82 -13.16 -1.68 -3.43
CA ILE A 82 -11.79 -1.81 -3.94
C ILE A 82 -11.00 -2.76 -3.02
N PHE A 83 -11.08 -2.56 -1.70
CA PHE A 83 -10.41 -3.39 -0.73
C PHE A 83 -10.87 -4.84 -0.84
N ASN A 84 -12.17 -5.13 -0.88
CA ASN A 84 -12.66 -6.50 -1.00
C ASN A 84 -12.26 -7.16 -2.32
N LYS A 85 -12.13 -6.39 -3.41
CA LYS A 85 -11.66 -6.89 -4.70
C LYS A 85 -10.16 -7.20 -4.69
N GLU A 86 -9.36 -6.39 -4.00
CA GLU A 86 -7.89 -6.53 -3.97
C GLU A 86 -7.38 -7.35 -2.78
N LYS A 87 -8.20 -7.55 -1.75
CA LYS A 87 -7.84 -8.21 -0.49
C LYS A 87 -7.18 -9.56 -0.71
N ASP A 88 -7.75 -10.40 -1.56
CA ASP A 88 -7.22 -11.74 -1.79
C ASP A 88 -5.86 -11.70 -2.49
N VAL A 89 -5.65 -10.74 -3.40
CA VAL A 89 -4.38 -10.51 -4.09
C VAL A 89 -3.32 -9.96 -3.13
N ILE A 90 -3.70 -9.02 -2.27
CA ILE A 90 -2.81 -8.47 -1.23
C ILE A 90 -2.44 -9.56 -0.24
N LEU A 91 -3.42 -10.35 0.22
CA LEU A 91 -3.20 -11.45 1.15
C LEU A 91 -2.31 -12.53 0.56
N SER A 92 -2.47 -12.87 -0.73
CA SER A 92 -1.61 -13.85 -1.40
C SER A 92 -0.18 -13.34 -1.52
N LYS A 93 0.02 -12.06 -1.87
CA LYS A 93 1.35 -11.44 -1.95
C LYS A 93 2.03 -11.40 -0.59
N ILE A 94 1.33 -10.95 0.46
CA ILE A 94 1.89 -10.93 1.82
C ILE A 94 2.28 -12.34 2.28
N LYS A 95 1.46 -13.34 1.97
CA LYS A 95 1.80 -14.74 2.28
C LYS A 95 3.03 -15.20 1.53
N GLU A 96 3.13 -14.91 0.24
CA GLU A 96 4.29 -15.26 -0.59
C GLU A 96 5.57 -14.59 -0.06
N ASP A 97 5.53 -13.27 0.19
CA ASP A 97 6.66 -12.50 0.72
C ASP A 97 7.09 -13.04 2.10
N PHE A 98 6.12 -13.32 2.98
CA PHE A 98 6.40 -13.87 4.30
C PHE A 98 6.97 -15.29 4.24
N GLU A 99 6.48 -16.13 3.33
CA GLU A 99 7.03 -17.47 3.10
C GLU A 99 8.47 -17.40 2.58
N GLU A 100 8.76 -16.48 1.66
CA GLU A 100 10.10 -16.24 1.14
C GLU A 100 11.07 -15.80 2.26
N GLU A 101 10.70 -14.80 3.06
CA GLU A 101 11.50 -14.34 4.21
C GLU A 101 11.70 -15.42 5.28
N MET A 102 10.63 -16.15 5.61
CA MET A 102 10.68 -17.26 6.57
C MET A 102 11.64 -18.36 6.09
N ASN A 103 11.62 -18.68 4.80
CA ASN A 103 12.54 -19.65 4.21
C ASN A 103 13.98 -19.12 4.17
N MET A 104 14.20 -17.83 3.91
CA MET A 104 15.53 -17.21 4.06
C MET A 104 16.06 -17.37 5.48
N MET A 105 15.26 -17.06 6.50
CA MET A 105 15.65 -17.19 7.90
C MET A 105 15.97 -18.64 8.30
N LYS A 106 15.16 -19.60 7.82
CA LYS A 106 15.44 -21.03 8.03
C LYS A 106 16.75 -21.46 7.34
N GLY A 107 17.00 -20.98 6.13
CA GLY A 107 18.25 -21.20 5.40
C GLY A 107 19.46 -20.65 6.16
N ASP A 108 19.37 -19.41 6.65
CA ASP A 108 20.43 -18.79 7.44
C ASP A 108 20.70 -19.51 8.77
N ASN A 109 19.64 -19.97 9.45
CA ASN A 109 19.78 -20.79 10.65
C ASN A 109 20.45 -22.13 10.32
N ALA A 110 20.02 -22.82 9.26
CA ALA A 110 20.63 -24.07 8.82
C ALA A 110 22.11 -23.86 8.47
N ARG A 111 22.46 -22.77 7.78
CA ARG A 111 23.85 -22.37 7.52
C ARG A 111 24.65 -22.19 8.81
N LEU A 112 24.10 -21.47 9.80
CA LEU A 112 24.77 -21.27 11.09
C LEU A 112 25.01 -22.59 11.81
N TYR A 113 24.03 -23.49 11.85
CA TYR A 113 24.21 -24.83 12.42
C TYR A 113 25.25 -25.65 11.65
N ALA A 114 25.28 -25.55 10.31
CA ALA A 114 26.25 -26.24 9.48
C ALA A 114 27.69 -25.76 9.77
N VAL A 115 27.89 -24.45 9.87
CA VAL A 115 29.17 -23.82 10.19
C VAL A 115 29.62 -24.15 11.62
N ASN A 116 28.71 -24.07 12.59
CA ASN A 116 29.01 -24.39 13.99
C ASN A 116 29.30 -25.88 14.22
N SER A 117 28.77 -26.73 13.35
CA SER A 117 29.03 -28.17 13.36
C SER A 117 30.26 -28.55 12.53
N ASN A 118 30.98 -27.60 11.92
CA ASN A 118 32.17 -27.90 11.14
C ASN A 118 33.29 -28.42 12.07
N GLY A 119 33.95 -29.48 11.64
CA GLY A 119 34.99 -30.14 12.43
C GLY A 119 35.64 -31.28 11.66
N THR A 120 36.54 -31.99 12.33
CA THR A 120 37.24 -33.15 11.75
C THR A 120 36.65 -34.48 12.21
N GLU A 121 35.81 -34.50 13.24
CA GLU A 121 35.14 -35.69 13.77
C GLU A 121 33.99 -36.12 12.83
N GLY A 122 33.80 -37.43 12.60
CA GLY A 122 32.81 -37.91 11.63
C GLY A 122 31.39 -37.46 11.95
N HIS A 123 31.01 -37.41 13.23
CA HIS A 123 29.69 -36.94 13.63
C HIS A 123 29.47 -35.44 13.37
N LYS A 124 30.52 -34.62 13.50
CA LYS A 124 30.49 -33.17 13.21
C LYS A 124 30.35 -32.95 11.71
N ILE A 125 31.15 -33.65 10.92
CA ILE A 125 31.09 -33.61 9.45
C ILE A 125 29.70 -34.03 8.95
N ALA A 126 29.16 -35.16 9.43
CA ALA A 126 27.82 -35.62 9.07
C ALA A 126 26.73 -34.61 9.43
N THR A 127 26.80 -34.03 10.62
CA THR A 127 25.84 -33.01 11.08
C THR A 127 25.93 -31.76 10.21
N SER A 128 27.15 -31.31 9.89
CA SER A 128 27.38 -30.18 8.99
C SER A 128 26.82 -30.43 7.58
N LEU A 129 27.08 -31.61 6.99
CA LEU A 129 26.53 -32.01 5.70
C LEU A 129 25.00 -32.00 5.69
N HIS A 130 24.36 -32.57 6.73
CA HIS A 130 22.90 -32.55 6.85
C HIS A 130 22.34 -31.13 6.85
N TRP A 131 22.93 -30.24 7.67
CA TRP A 131 22.48 -28.86 7.74
C TRP A 131 22.71 -28.09 6.43
N TRP A 132 23.79 -28.36 5.69
CA TRP A 132 23.98 -27.82 4.35
C TRP A 132 22.92 -28.32 3.36
N CYS A 133 22.49 -29.58 3.45
CA CYS A 133 21.40 -30.09 2.62
C CYS A 133 20.07 -29.35 2.91
N LEU A 134 19.75 -29.12 4.19
CA LEU A 134 18.57 -28.33 4.56
C LEU A 134 18.69 -26.87 4.12
N CYS A 135 19.89 -26.30 4.22
CA CYS A 135 20.19 -24.95 3.76
C CYS A 135 19.88 -24.78 2.26
N ILE A 136 20.25 -25.76 1.43
CA ILE A 136 19.91 -25.80 0.00
C ILE A 136 18.39 -25.75 -0.21
N ASP A 137 17.62 -26.59 0.50
CA ASP A 137 16.16 -26.65 0.30
C ASP A 137 15.49 -25.33 0.69
N TYR A 138 15.88 -24.73 1.82
CA TYR A 138 15.32 -23.47 2.28
C TYR A 138 15.70 -22.28 1.37
N TYR A 139 16.97 -22.15 0.95
CA TYR A 139 17.35 -21.08 0.03
C TYR A 139 16.70 -21.23 -1.35
N ARG A 140 16.43 -22.46 -1.79
CA ARG A 140 15.66 -22.73 -3.00
C ARG A 140 14.21 -22.26 -2.86
N LEU A 141 13.55 -22.61 -1.74
CA LEU A 141 12.18 -22.16 -1.46
C LEU A 141 12.11 -20.63 -1.32
N ALA A 142 13.20 -20.01 -0.85
CA ALA A 142 13.35 -18.56 -0.78
C ALA A 142 13.80 -17.91 -2.11
N LYS A 143 13.85 -18.66 -3.21
CA LYS A 143 14.22 -18.18 -4.57
C LYS A 143 15.57 -17.44 -4.63
N ASN A 144 16.49 -17.68 -3.70
CA ASN A 144 17.79 -17.00 -3.64
C ASN A 144 18.87 -17.83 -4.34
N GLY A 145 19.01 -17.65 -5.66
CA GLY A 145 19.93 -18.44 -6.48
C GLY A 145 21.40 -18.36 -6.05
N ALA A 146 21.87 -17.19 -5.59
CA ALA A 146 23.25 -17.04 -5.12
C ALA A 146 23.50 -17.83 -3.82
N ALA A 147 22.55 -17.77 -2.88
CA ALA A 147 22.64 -18.51 -1.63
C ALA A 147 22.54 -20.03 -1.85
N VAL A 148 21.72 -20.49 -2.81
CA VAL A 148 21.66 -21.90 -3.22
C VAL A 148 23.02 -22.38 -3.71
N ARG A 149 23.68 -21.65 -4.63
CA ARG A 149 25.01 -22.04 -5.14
C ARG A 149 26.03 -22.17 -4.02
N PHE A 150 26.08 -21.16 -3.14
CA PHE A 150 26.96 -21.19 -1.99
C PHE A 150 26.71 -22.41 -1.07
N ALA A 151 25.44 -22.73 -0.79
CA ALA A 151 25.09 -23.88 0.03
C ALA A 151 25.45 -25.22 -0.65
N VAL A 152 25.27 -25.31 -1.97
CA VAL A 152 25.65 -26.48 -2.79
C VAL A 152 27.16 -26.72 -2.75
N GLU A 153 27.97 -25.68 -2.97
CA GLU A 153 29.43 -25.77 -2.90
C GLU A 153 29.88 -26.30 -1.53
N ASN A 154 29.33 -25.75 -0.44
CA ASN A 154 29.67 -26.19 0.91
C ASN A 154 29.17 -27.61 1.21
N ALA A 155 28.00 -28.00 0.70
CA ALA A 155 27.49 -29.36 0.81
C ALA A 155 28.43 -30.36 0.11
N ILE A 156 28.94 -30.02 -1.07
CA ILE A 156 29.94 -30.84 -1.79
C ILE A 156 31.22 -30.97 -0.96
N VAL A 157 31.74 -29.87 -0.41
CA VAL A 157 32.95 -29.91 0.43
C VAL A 157 32.76 -30.80 1.66
N MET A 158 31.64 -30.65 2.38
CA MET A 158 31.34 -31.52 3.54
C MET A 158 31.05 -32.96 3.12
N GLY A 159 30.45 -33.16 1.95
CA GLY A 159 30.21 -34.45 1.34
C GLY A 159 31.50 -35.21 1.07
N ASN A 160 32.46 -34.55 0.45
CA ASN A 160 33.79 -35.10 0.21
C ASN A 160 34.55 -35.40 1.52
N LYS A 161 34.44 -34.53 2.53
CA LYS A 161 34.94 -34.86 3.88
C LYS A 161 34.25 -36.09 4.48
N SER A 162 32.93 -36.23 4.28
CA SER A 162 32.17 -37.37 4.78
C SER A 162 32.65 -38.69 4.16
N LEU A 163 33.05 -38.69 2.89
CA LEU A 163 33.62 -39.86 2.23
C LEU A 163 34.93 -40.33 2.89
N THR A 164 35.78 -39.41 3.38
CA THR A 164 37.02 -39.78 4.11
C THR A 164 36.74 -40.47 5.45
N LYS A 165 35.59 -40.19 6.08
CA LYS A 165 35.15 -40.77 7.36
C LYS A 165 33.83 -41.51 7.20
N ARG A 166 33.69 -42.24 6.10
CA ARG A 166 32.43 -42.80 5.61
C ARG A 166 31.65 -43.59 6.65
N VAL A 167 32.30 -44.48 7.40
CA VAL A 167 31.62 -45.34 8.38
C VAL A 167 30.98 -44.51 9.50
N GLU A 168 31.76 -43.63 10.14
CA GLU A 168 31.27 -42.73 11.18
C GLU A 168 30.16 -41.79 10.65
N CYS A 169 30.37 -41.24 9.45
CA CYS A 169 29.42 -40.29 8.87
C CYS A 169 28.11 -40.97 8.48
N LYS A 170 28.16 -42.18 7.89
CA LYS A 170 26.98 -42.96 7.52
C LYS A 170 26.14 -43.29 8.75
N GLU A 171 26.76 -43.80 9.82
CA GLU A 171 26.05 -44.11 11.06
C GLU A 171 25.35 -42.88 11.62
N LYS A 172 26.07 -41.74 11.68
CA LYS A 172 25.47 -40.51 12.20
C LYS A 172 24.37 -39.96 11.30
N LEU A 173 24.56 -39.99 9.98
CA LEU A 173 23.55 -39.54 9.02
C LEU A 173 22.28 -40.39 9.09
N LEU A 174 22.39 -41.70 9.28
CA LEU A 174 21.22 -42.58 9.47
C LEU A 174 20.46 -42.27 10.77
N GLN A 175 21.15 -41.81 11.83
CA GLN A 175 20.49 -41.36 13.05
C GLN A 175 19.73 -40.04 12.84
N ILE A 176 20.28 -39.11 12.05
CA ILE A 176 19.69 -37.79 11.80
C ILE A 176 18.58 -37.88 10.73
N VAL A 177 18.85 -38.60 9.65
CA VAL A 177 17.97 -38.79 8.50
C VAL A 177 17.90 -40.29 8.18
N PRO A 178 16.92 -41.01 8.77
CA PRO A 178 16.77 -42.45 8.56
C PRO A 178 16.51 -42.83 7.11
N ASN A 179 15.84 -41.95 6.34
CA ASN A 179 15.58 -42.15 4.92
C ASN A 179 16.44 -41.23 4.04
N ILE A 180 17.45 -41.80 3.39
CA ILE A 180 18.36 -41.13 2.45
C ILE A 180 17.64 -40.43 1.29
N GLU A 181 16.47 -40.93 0.86
CA GLU A 181 15.68 -40.33 -0.22
C GLU A 181 15.29 -38.89 0.11
N THR A 182 15.17 -38.56 1.40
CA THR A 182 14.92 -37.18 1.86
C THR A 182 16.00 -36.22 1.38
N LEU A 183 17.28 -36.63 1.37
CA LEU A 183 18.37 -35.79 0.88
C LEU A 183 18.41 -35.75 -0.66
N ILE A 184 18.16 -36.89 -1.30
CA ILE A 184 18.15 -37.00 -2.77
C ILE A 184 17.05 -36.12 -3.37
N THR A 185 15.86 -36.11 -2.76
CA THR A 185 14.72 -35.30 -3.20
C THR A 185 14.96 -33.79 -3.09
N ILE A 186 15.84 -33.34 -2.18
CA ILE A 186 16.28 -31.93 -2.15
C ILE A 186 17.05 -31.61 -3.44
N PHE A 187 17.99 -32.48 -3.82
CA PHE A 187 18.81 -32.28 -5.02
C PHE A 187 18.00 -32.41 -6.31
N ASP A 188 16.92 -33.20 -6.30
CA ASP A 188 16.04 -33.30 -7.46
C ASP A 188 15.36 -32.00 -7.83
N LYS A 189 15.12 -31.15 -6.84
CA LYS A 189 14.48 -29.85 -7.01
C LYS A 189 15.45 -28.72 -7.31
N LEU A 190 16.76 -28.98 -7.38
CA LEU A 190 17.75 -27.97 -7.77
C LEU A 190 17.50 -27.49 -9.21
N PRO A 191 17.81 -26.22 -9.49
CA PRO A 191 17.65 -25.65 -10.83
C PRO A 191 18.63 -26.27 -11.83
N ASP A 192 18.29 -26.27 -13.11
CA ASP A 192 19.03 -26.98 -14.16
C ASP A 192 20.46 -26.45 -14.37
N GLU A 193 20.69 -25.18 -14.02
CA GLU A 193 22.01 -24.55 -14.03
C GLU A 193 23.00 -25.22 -13.06
N LEU A 194 22.51 -26.01 -12.09
CA LEU A 194 23.31 -26.78 -11.15
C LEU A 194 23.24 -28.29 -11.41
N SER A 195 23.02 -28.68 -12.67
CA SER A 195 22.85 -30.08 -13.05
C SER A 195 24.07 -30.96 -12.78
N ASP A 196 25.29 -30.40 -12.84
CA ASP A 196 26.51 -31.15 -12.56
C ASP A 196 26.74 -31.31 -11.05
N GLU A 197 26.54 -30.25 -10.27
CA GLU A 197 26.56 -30.30 -8.81
C GLU A 197 25.46 -31.22 -8.26
N LYS A 198 24.29 -31.25 -8.90
CA LYS A 198 23.20 -32.19 -8.59
C LYS A 198 23.66 -33.64 -8.75
N LYS A 199 24.35 -33.97 -9.86
CA LYS A 199 24.90 -35.32 -10.07
C LYS A 199 25.97 -35.64 -9.03
N GLU A 200 26.85 -34.69 -8.73
CA GLU A 200 27.92 -34.87 -7.75
C GLU A 200 27.36 -35.11 -6.35
N LEU A 201 26.43 -34.28 -5.86
CA LEU A 201 25.79 -34.45 -4.55
C LEU A 201 25.07 -35.79 -4.44
N LYS A 202 24.33 -36.21 -5.47
CA LYS A 202 23.68 -37.52 -5.49
C LYS A 202 24.68 -38.66 -5.44
N LYS A 203 25.78 -38.55 -6.19
CA LYS A 203 26.85 -39.55 -6.16
C LYS A 203 27.48 -39.63 -4.78
N ILE A 204 27.86 -38.50 -4.19
CA ILE A 204 28.43 -38.43 -2.83
C ILE A 204 27.51 -39.10 -1.81
N ILE A 205 26.23 -38.72 -1.79
CA ILE A 205 25.26 -39.31 -0.86
C ILE A 205 25.12 -40.82 -1.10
N THR A 206 25.04 -41.26 -2.36
CA THR A 206 24.98 -42.70 -2.67
C THR A 206 26.26 -43.44 -2.21
N ASP A 207 27.43 -42.83 -2.41
CA ASP A 207 28.73 -43.40 -2.06
C ASP A 207 28.92 -43.49 -0.55
N ILE A 208 28.46 -42.51 0.23
CA ILE A 208 28.47 -42.58 1.70
C ILE A 208 27.68 -43.80 2.16
N PHE A 209 26.50 -44.03 1.57
CA PHE A 209 25.54 -45.04 2.04
C PHE A 209 25.70 -46.41 1.39
N SER A 210 26.46 -46.56 0.30
CA SER A 210 26.72 -47.89 -0.28
C SER A 210 27.37 -48.82 0.76
N THR A 211 27.36 -50.13 0.52
CA THR A 211 28.06 -51.10 1.37
C THR A 211 29.53 -51.13 1.02
N THR A 212 30.41 -50.99 2.01
CA THR A 212 31.83 -51.34 1.84
C THR A 212 31.88 -52.84 1.61
N THR A 213 32.05 -53.28 0.36
CA THR A 213 32.54 -54.62 0.09
C THR A 213 33.94 -54.68 0.69
N LYS A 214 34.07 -55.24 1.89
CA LYS A 214 35.36 -55.61 2.45
C LYS A 214 35.97 -56.64 1.49
N SER A 215 37.07 -56.29 0.81
CA SER A 215 38.01 -57.29 0.30
C SER A 215 38.93 -57.72 1.43
#